data_AF-A0A8I0AQM8-F1
#
_entry.id   AF-A0A8I0AQM8-F1
#
_cell.length_a   1.000
_cell.length_b   1.000
_cell.length_c   1.000
_cell.angle_alpha   90.00
_cell.angle_beta   90.00
_cell.angle_gamma   90.00
#
_symmetry.space_group_name_H-M   'P 1'
#
loop_
_entity.id
_entity.type
_entity.pdbx_description
1 polymer ?
#
loop_
_entity_poly.entity_id
_entity_poly.type
_entity_poly.pdbx_seq_one_letter_code
_entity_poly.pdbx_strand_id
1 'polypeptide(L)'
;MHWENGQSAILADENEKERYFAKRIRFLGDKEDYKTGMDEYIRIHYERLIANPPLSTQIMWPHDIVLLSENVGKNVDLMVANNYQVFSEDVKDDLSLYALLFPCGNDSVISTIKCSLQDYLEDIRRTNGPDSCNYTNSLIRLLAYSTVYAIYEINRFGYQYCDIDMSRFFLDNNGWFILDFSNMIYTSAEKLMVNDGRSCIEEPEEFPMTYVEPALFQTKTQMKQNNQSKILLPDYAAQNYSLSALLFRLLFDIHPYNGRLYETYDESSKMKRYNKCEAYLNNPIFIFDRENRDNCIEDDRYQTELWKNCPEVLRNTFLNIFDIDNSTRRNSKYYYPTPAEWLNLLSELGWR
;
A
#
# COMPACT_ATOMS: atom_id res chain seq x y z
N MET A 1 -9.59 -15.05 -3.35
CA MET A 1 -10.38 -14.69 -2.16
C MET A 1 -11.31 -15.85 -1.76
N HIS A 2 -10.74 -16.88 -1.11
CA HIS A 2 -11.53 -17.77 -0.26
C HIS A 2 -11.74 -17.04 1.06
N TRP A 3 -12.95 -16.50 1.24
CA TRP A 3 -13.43 -15.97 2.51
C TRP A 3 -13.68 -17.12 3.50
N GLU A 4 -12.64 -17.80 3.94
CA GLU A 4 -12.75 -18.78 5.02
C GLU A 4 -12.01 -18.24 6.24
N ASN A 5 -12.79 -17.95 7.29
CA ASN A 5 -12.40 -17.75 8.70
C ASN A 5 -12.19 -16.31 9.26
N GLY A 6 -12.86 -15.30 8.71
CA GLY A 6 -13.10 -14.05 9.44
C GLY A 6 -14.49 -13.51 9.11
N GLN A 7 -15.41 -13.50 10.06
CA GLN A 7 -16.76 -12.99 9.86
C GLN A 7 -16.71 -11.45 9.76
N SER A 8 -16.60 -10.90 8.55
CA SER A 8 -16.92 -9.48 8.36
C SER A 8 -18.42 -9.30 8.64
N ALA A 9 -18.80 -8.52 9.67
CA ALA A 9 -20.20 -8.26 9.92
C ALA A 9 -20.81 -7.54 8.70
N ILE A 10 -21.75 -8.21 8.04
CA ILE A 10 -22.62 -7.58 7.05
C ILE A 10 -23.71 -6.86 7.85
N LEU A 11 -23.70 -5.54 7.79
CA LEU A 11 -24.74 -4.69 8.32
C LEU A 11 -25.79 -4.46 7.24
N ALA A 12 -27.06 -4.36 7.64
CA ALA A 12 -28.15 -4.04 6.73
C ALA A 12 -28.86 -2.79 7.24
N ASP A 13 -29.41 -1.99 6.31
CA ASP A 13 -30.31 -0.91 6.70
C ASP A 13 -31.59 -1.47 7.34
N GLU A 14 -32.37 -0.63 8.01
CA GLU A 14 -33.58 -1.04 8.74
C GLU A 14 -34.62 -1.76 7.86
N ASN A 15 -34.56 -1.59 6.54
CA ASN A 15 -35.45 -2.23 5.56
C ASN A 15 -34.82 -3.43 4.83
N GLU A 16 -33.60 -3.84 5.19
CA GLU A 16 -32.77 -4.88 4.56
C GLU A 16 -32.54 -4.74 3.05
N LYS A 17 -32.77 -3.55 2.49
CA LYS A 17 -32.59 -3.26 1.06
C LYS A 17 -31.14 -3.02 0.71
N GLU A 18 -30.39 -2.43 1.63
CA GLU A 18 -28.99 -2.11 1.44
C GLU A 18 -28.14 -2.88 2.44
N ARG A 19 -27.06 -3.45 1.94
CA ARG A 19 -26.12 -4.25 2.73
C ARG A 19 -24.75 -3.63 2.64
N TYR A 20 -24.08 -3.61 3.77
CA TYR A 20 -22.78 -3.00 3.94
C TYR A 20 -21.85 -3.98 4.65
N PHE A 21 -20.59 -4.06 4.24
CA PHE A 21 -19.57 -4.55 5.15
C PHE A 21 -18.99 -3.37 5.91
N ALA A 22 -18.67 -3.59 7.18
CA ALA A 22 -18.08 -2.59 8.05
C ALA A 22 -16.57 -2.81 8.18
N LYS A 23 -15.78 -1.73 8.12
CA LYS A 23 -14.39 -1.72 8.60
C LYS A 23 -14.29 -0.74 9.76
N ARG A 24 -13.83 -1.19 10.92
CA ARG A 24 -13.61 -0.32 12.08
C ARG A 24 -12.44 0.61 11.85
N ILE A 25 -12.54 1.82 12.35
CA ILE A 25 -11.41 2.73 12.42
C ILE A 25 -10.57 2.31 13.63
N ARG A 26 -9.24 2.39 13.56
CA ARG A 26 -8.40 2.23 14.75
C ARG A 26 -8.13 3.62 15.30
N PHE A 27 -8.32 3.82 16.61
CA PHE A 27 -7.83 5.00 17.32
C PHE A 27 -6.47 4.66 17.92
N LEU A 28 -5.49 5.53 17.72
CA LEU A 28 -4.15 5.40 18.29
C LEU A 28 -3.97 6.53 19.30
N GLY A 29 -4.64 6.41 20.44
CA GLY A 29 -4.57 7.37 21.54
C GLY A 29 -4.80 6.68 22.89
N ASP A 30 -4.16 7.20 23.95
CA ASP A 30 -4.38 6.69 25.30
C ASP A 30 -5.83 6.93 25.74
N LYS A 31 -6.40 6.04 26.57
CA LYS A 31 -7.79 6.14 27.09
C LYS A 31 -8.16 7.49 27.71
N GLU A 32 -7.17 8.31 28.10
CA GLU A 32 -7.39 9.66 28.61
C GLU A 32 -7.57 10.74 27.51
N ASP A 33 -7.03 10.54 26.31
CA ASP A 33 -7.16 11.47 25.18
C ASP A 33 -8.57 11.47 24.57
N TYR A 34 -9.33 10.39 24.74
CA TYR A 34 -10.74 10.28 24.31
C TYR A 34 -11.67 11.32 24.98
N LYS A 35 -11.24 11.93 26.10
CA LYS A 35 -11.99 13.03 26.75
C LYS A 35 -11.86 14.37 26.03
N THR A 36 -11.03 14.48 24.99
CA THR A 36 -10.62 15.78 24.39
C THR A 36 -11.22 16.11 23.01
N GLY A 37 -12.13 15.27 22.48
CA GLY A 37 -12.81 15.54 21.20
C GLY A 37 -12.12 14.97 19.95
N MET A 38 -11.07 14.15 20.12
CA MET A 38 -10.35 13.43 19.05
C MET A 38 -11.31 12.62 18.14
N ASP A 39 -12.30 11.95 18.73
CA ASP A 39 -13.34 11.20 18.02
C ASP A 39 -14.12 12.06 17.01
N GLU A 40 -14.42 13.31 17.38
CA GLU A 40 -15.15 14.23 16.52
C GLU A 40 -14.29 14.67 15.33
N TYR A 41 -13.00 14.89 15.55
CA TYR A 41 -12.05 15.26 14.48
C TYR A 41 -11.88 14.15 13.44
N ILE A 42 -11.75 12.90 13.88
CA ILE A 42 -11.59 11.74 13.00
C ILE A 42 -12.89 11.44 12.25
N ARG A 43 -14.03 11.54 12.94
CA ARG A 43 -15.35 11.48 12.28
C ARG A 43 -15.45 12.54 11.18
N ILE A 44 -15.13 13.81 11.48
CA ILE A 44 -15.15 14.91 10.50
C ILE A 44 -14.21 14.65 9.31
N HIS A 45 -13.04 14.06 9.54
CA HIS A 45 -12.11 13.67 8.47
C HIS A 45 -12.77 12.67 7.51
N TYR A 46 -13.27 11.55 8.02
CA TYR A 46 -13.90 10.54 7.19
C TYR A 46 -15.21 11.02 6.56
N GLU A 47 -16.02 11.82 7.25
CA GLU A 47 -17.21 12.45 6.67
C GLU A 47 -16.85 13.34 5.47
N ARG A 48 -15.73 14.06 5.52
CA ARG A 48 -15.25 14.85 4.38
C ARG A 48 -14.83 13.96 3.21
N LEU A 49 -14.14 12.85 3.48
CA LEU A 49 -13.78 11.88 2.43
C LEU A 49 -15.03 11.24 1.81
N ILE A 50 -15.99 10.81 2.63
CA ILE A 50 -17.26 10.21 2.17
C ILE A 50 -18.06 11.20 1.33
N ALA A 51 -18.14 12.46 1.75
CA ALA A 51 -18.85 13.51 1.02
C ALA A 51 -18.19 13.89 -0.31
N ASN A 52 -16.91 13.53 -0.51
CA ASN A 52 -16.15 13.81 -1.71
C ASN A 52 -15.50 12.51 -2.20
N PRO A 53 -16.25 11.57 -2.79
CA PRO A 53 -15.65 10.40 -3.40
C PRO A 53 -14.90 10.78 -4.68
N PRO A 54 -13.81 10.08 -5.05
CA PRO A 54 -13.26 10.21 -6.38
C PRO A 54 -14.29 9.74 -7.41
N LEU A 55 -14.31 10.34 -8.60
CA LEU A 55 -15.18 9.89 -9.71
C LEU A 55 -14.69 8.55 -10.32
N SER A 56 -13.56 8.05 -9.86
CA SER A 56 -12.92 6.80 -10.25
C SER A 56 -13.63 5.60 -9.60
N THR A 57 -13.76 4.51 -10.36
CA THR A 57 -14.22 3.20 -9.84
C THR A 57 -13.06 2.31 -9.40
N GLN A 58 -11.83 2.81 -9.41
CA GLN A 58 -10.61 2.07 -9.10
C GLN A 58 -10.29 2.04 -7.60
N ILE A 59 -11.26 2.33 -6.73
CA ILE A 59 -11.13 2.21 -5.28
C ILE A 59 -12.48 1.84 -4.64
N MET A 60 -12.44 1.00 -3.62
CA MET A 60 -13.60 0.68 -2.79
C MET A 60 -13.89 1.85 -1.82
N TRP A 61 -14.65 2.86 -2.26
CA TRP A 61 -14.93 4.02 -1.40
C TRP A 61 -16.01 3.74 -0.35
N PRO A 62 -15.87 4.23 0.90
CA PRO A 62 -16.92 4.13 1.91
C PRO A 62 -18.12 5.02 1.56
N HIS A 63 -19.32 4.56 1.89
CA HIS A 63 -20.57 5.31 1.73
C HIS A 63 -20.97 6.08 2.97
N ASP A 64 -20.59 5.59 4.15
CA ASP A 64 -21.02 6.18 5.42
C ASP A 64 -20.06 5.84 6.55
N ILE A 65 -20.20 6.56 7.67
CA ILE A 65 -19.51 6.31 8.94
C ILE A 65 -20.55 6.20 10.05
N VAL A 66 -20.49 5.12 10.83
CA VAL A 66 -21.45 4.85 11.89
C VAL A 66 -20.78 4.60 13.22
N LEU A 67 -21.48 4.96 14.30
CA LEU A 67 -21.13 4.55 15.66
C LEU A 67 -21.81 3.22 15.97
N LEU A 68 -21.01 2.18 16.18
CA LEU A 68 -21.43 0.84 16.56
C LEU A 68 -21.68 0.76 18.07
N SER A 69 -22.60 -0.10 18.49
CA SER A 69 -22.64 -0.52 19.89
C SER A 69 -21.44 -1.43 20.21
N GLU A 70 -21.00 -1.48 21.47
CA GLU A 70 -19.88 -2.36 21.88
C GLU A 70 -20.05 -3.82 21.45
N ASN A 71 -21.28 -4.33 21.52
CA ASN A 71 -21.59 -5.71 21.15
C ASN A 71 -21.42 -5.95 19.65
N VAL A 72 -21.80 -4.98 18.81
CA VAL A 72 -21.63 -5.08 17.35
C VAL A 72 -20.17 -4.84 16.98
N GLY A 73 -19.52 -3.84 17.59
CA GLY A 73 -18.11 -3.51 17.35
C GLY A 73 -17.16 -4.68 17.61
N LYS A 74 -17.45 -5.52 18.62
CA LYS A 74 -16.67 -6.75 18.90
C LYS A 74 -16.75 -7.81 17.79
N ASN A 75 -17.78 -7.78 16.95
CA ASN A 75 -17.99 -8.74 15.86
C ASN A 75 -17.55 -8.20 14.49
N VAL A 76 -17.01 -6.97 14.43
CA VAL A 76 -16.44 -6.39 13.20
C VAL A 76 -14.93 -6.56 13.25
N ASP A 77 -14.40 -7.54 12.52
CA ASP A 77 -12.96 -7.86 12.57
C ASP A 77 -12.11 -7.06 11.57
N LEU A 78 -12.75 -6.50 10.53
CA LEU A 78 -12.04 -5.71 9.53
C LEU A 78 -11.70 -4.32 10.06
N MET A 79 -10.51 -3.84 9.71
CA MET A 79 -10.01 -2.51 10.09
C MET A 79 -9.73 -1.67 8.84
N VAL A 80 -9.99 -0.36 8.93
CA VAL A 80 -9.58 0.64 7.93
C VAL A 80 -8.06 0.84 7.97
N ALA A 81 -7.51 0.92 9.18
CA ALA A 81 -6.08 0.95 9.40
C ALA A 81 -5.53 -0.48 9.42
N ASN A 82 -4.57 -0.74 8.54
CA ASN A 82 -3.88 -2.01 8.53
C ASN A 82 -2.87 -2.06 9.67
N ASN A 83 -2.91 -3.15 10.43
CA ASN A 83 -1.97 -3.33 11.53
C ASN A 83 -0.62 -3.79 11.00
N TYR A 84 0.27 -2.85 10.70
CA TYR A 84 1.66 -3.17 10.36
C TYR A 84 2.47 -3.59 11.58
N GLN A 85 2.00 -3.24 12.79
CA GLN A 85 2.67 -3.63 14.02
C GLN A 85 2.72 -5.15 14.14
N VAL A 86 3.91 -5.61 14.50
CA VAL A 86 4.14 -7.02 14.79
C VAL A 86 3.87 -7.34 16.26
N PHE A 87 4.04 -6.36 17.15
CA PHE A 87 4.05 -6.57 18.60
C PHE A 87 2.68 -6.49 19.27
N SER A 88 1.60 -6.30 18.50
CA SER A 88 0.31 -5.88 19.03
C SER A 88 -0.72 -7.03 19.15
N GLU A 89 -0.28 -8.29 19.34
CA GLU A 89 -1.19 -9.39 19.69
C GLU A 89 -1.97 -9.11 21.00
N ASP A 90 -1.49 -8.15 21.80
CA ASP A 90 -2.09 -7.72 23.07
C ASP A 90 -2.77 -6.34 23.06
N VAL A 91 -3.21 -5.81 21.90
CA VAL A 91 -4.15 -4.67 21.91
C VAL A 91 -5.56 -5.19 22.23
N LYS A 92 -5.70 -5.71 23.44
CA LYS A 92 -7.01 -5.87 24.09
C LYS A 92 -7.47 -4.46 24.50
N ASP A 93 -8.65 -4.09 23.99
CA ASP A 93 -9.48 -2.98 24.48
C ASP A 93 -9.30 -1.55 23.93
N ASP A 94 -8.92 -1.37 22.65
CA ASP A 94 -9.19 -0.10 21.94
C ASP A 94 -10.37 -0.28 20.97
N LEU A 95 -11.56 -0.32 21.54
CA LEU A 95 -12.81 -0.30 20.79
C LEU A 95 -13.08 1.13 20.32
N SER A 96 -12.47 1.52 19.20
CA SER A 96 -13.16 2.47 18.34
C SER A 96 -14.52 1.88 17.99
N LEU A 97 -15.58 2.55 18.42
CA LEU A 97 -16.93 2.18 18.03
C LEU A 97 -17.26 2.70 16.62
N TYR A 98 -16.41 3.49 15.97
CA TYR A 98 -16.69 3.96 14.62
C TYR A 98 -16.30 2.92 13.56
N ALA A 99 -17.17 2.77 12.56
CA ALA A 99 -16.89 1.97 11.38
C ALA A 99 -17.31 2.68 10.11
N LEU A 100 -16.51 2.49 9.07
CA LEU A 100 -16.85 2.87 7.70
C LEU A 100 -17.66 1.77 7.04
N LEU A 101 -18.73 2.16 6.36
CA LEU A 101 -19.65 1.27 5.66
C LEU A 101 -19.35 1.25 4.18
N PHE A 102 -19.21 0.05 3.61
CA PHE A 102 -18.92 -0.16 2.21
C PHE A 102 -20.04 -0.97 1.56
N PRO A 103 -20.60 -0.53 0.42
CA PRO A 103 -21.78 -1.16 -0.17
C PRO A 103 -21.49 -2.57 -0.73
N CYS A 104 -22.35 -3.54 -0.43
CA CYS A 104 -22.22 -4.96 -0.83
C CYS A 104 -23.30 -5.42 -1.83
N GLY A 105 -24.11 -4.51 -2.37
CA GLY A 105 -25.16 -4.84 -3.34
C GLY A 105 -24.59 -5.30 -4.69
N ASN A 106 -25.45 -5.87 -5.54
CA ASN A 106 -25.08 -6.35 -6.89
C ASN A 106 -24.54 -5.24 -7.81
N ASP A 107 -24.87 -3.98 -7.52
CA ASP A 107 -24.38 -2.82 -8.28
C ASP A 107 -23.11 -2.20 -7.65
N SER A 108 -22.57 -2.79 -6.58
CA SER A 108 -21.39 -2.25 -5.90
C SER A 108 -20.09 -2.72 -6.53
N VAL A 109 -19.05 -1.88 -6.40
CA VAL A 109 -17.68 -2.20 -6.85
C VAL A 109 -17.20 -3.53 -6.24
N ILE A 110 -17.56 -3.80 -5.00
CA ILE A 110 -17.16 -5.01 -4.26
C ILE A 110 -17.71 -6.29 -4.90
N SER A 111 -18.93 -6.24 -5.45
CA SER A 111 -19.52 -7.39 -6.16
C SER A 111 -18.73 -7.79 -7.41
N THR A 112 -17.87 -6.90 -7.93
CA THR A 112 -17.06 -7.16 -9.11
C THR A 112 -15.69 -7.79 -8.79
N ILE A 113 -15.29 -7.83 -7.52
CA ILE A 113 -13.97 -8.30 -7.10
C ILE A 113 -13.86 -9.81 -7.20
N LYS A 114 -12.81 -10.30 -7.86
CA LYS A 114 -12.47 -11.73 -7.97
C LYS A 114 -11.46 -12.17 -6.91
N CYS A 115 -10.31 -11.50 -6.85
CA CYS A 115 -9.18 -11.90 -6.01
C CYS A 115 -8.18 -10.76 -5.82
N SER A 116 -7.25 -10.90 -4.88
CA SER A 116 -6.14 -9.96 -4.72
C SER A 116 -5.08 -10.18 -5.81
N LEU A 117 -4.24 -9.17 -6.09
CA LEU A 117 -3.08 -9.30 -6.96
C LEU A 117 -2.15 -10.42 -6.45
N GLN A 118 -1.96 -10.54 -5.13
CA GLN A 118 -1.17 -11.60 -4.52
C GLN A 118 -1.73 -13.00 -4.88
N ASP A 119 -3.03 -13.24 -4.65
CA ASP A 119 -3.69 -14.50 -4.97
C ASP A 119 -3.56 -14.82 -6.47
N TYR A 120 -3.73 -13.80 -7.32
CA TYR A 120 -3.68 -13.97 -8.77
C TYR A 120 -2.29 -14.34 -9.27
N LEU A 121 -1.23 -13.77 -8.68
CA LEU A 121 0.16 -14.16 -8.98
C LEU A 121 0.44 -15.60 -8.54
N GLU A 122 -0.09 -16.05 -7.42
CA GLU A 122 0.02 -17.44 -6.98
C GLU A 122 -0.66 -18.41 -7.95
N ASP A 123 -1.84 -18.04 -8.45
CA ASP A 123 -2.55 -18.82 -9.47
C ASP A 123 -1.77 -18.90 -10.79
N ILE A 124 -1.12 -17.80 -11.22
CA ILE A 124 -0.24 -17.80 -12.39
C ILE A 124 0.94 -18.77 -12.17
N ARG A 125 1.61 -18.71 -11.01
CA ARG A 125 2.73 -19.63 -10.69
C ARG A 125 2.28 -21.08 -10.70
N ARG A 126 1.11 -21.37 -10.14
CA ARG A 126 0.54 -22.72 -10.08
C ARG A 126 0.20 -23.26 -11.48
N THR A 127 -0.26 -22.40 -12.38
CA THR A 127 -0.74 -22.79 -13.72
C THR A 127 0.39 -22.86 -14.74
N ASN A 128 1.31 -21.90 -14.71
CA ASN A 128 2.33 -21.68 -15.75
C ASN A 128 3.76 -21.99 -15.28
N GLY A 129 3.94 -22.37 -14.01
CA GLY A 129 5.24 -22.66 -13.39
C GLY A 129 5.81 -21.48 -12.60
N PRO A 130 6.82 -21.71 -11.74
CA PRO A 130 7.37 -20.71 -10.83
C PRO A 130 7.97 -19.50 -11.55
N ASP A 131 8.57 -19.70 -12.71
CA ASP A 131 9.27 -18.66 -13.48
C ASP A 131 8.32 -17.83 -14.37
N SER A 132 7.01 -17.93 -14.20
CA SER A 132 6.02 -17.28 -15.07
C SER A 132 5.62 -15.86 -14.65
N CYS A 133 6.02 -15.42 -13.45
CA CYS A 133 5.65 -14.14 -12.86
C CYS A 133 6.68 -13.03 -13.15
N ASN A 134 6.93 -12.74 -14.42
CA ASN A 134 7.87 -11.70 -14.84
C ASN A 134 7.43 -10.95 -16.10
N TYR A 135 8.16 -9.90 -16.48
CA TYR A 135 7.80 -9.02 -17.61
C TYR A 135 7.74 -9.70 -18.99
N THR A 136 8.33 -10.89 -19.17
CA THR A 136 8.22 -11.63 -20.45
C THR A 136 6.81 -12.18 -20.65
N ASN A 137 6.06 -12.39 -19.56
CA ASN A 137 4.67 -12.79 -19.58
C ASN A 137 3.75 -11.58 -19.88
N SER A 138 2.93 -11.66 -20.93
CA SER A 138 2.00 -10.59 -21.31
C SER A 138 0.97 -10.29 -20.23
N LEU A 139 0.54 -11.28 -19.45
CA LEU A 139 -0.38 -11.08 -18.35
C LEU A 139 0.25 -10.22 -17.27
N ILE A 140 1.49 -10.49 -16.88
CA ILE A 140 2.22 -9.68 -15.88
C ILE A 140 2.41 -8.24 -16.36
N ARG A 141 2.67 -8.04 -17.65
CA ARG A 141 2.74 -6.71 -18.26
C ARG A 141 1.40 -5.96 -18.17
N LEU A 142 0.29 -6.64 -18.44
CA LEU A 142 -1.06 -6.08 -18.28
C LEU A 142 -1.34 -5.75 -16.81
N LEU A 143 -0.99 -6.63 -15.86
CA LEU A 143 -1.15 -6.35 -14.43
C LEU A 143 -0.30 -5.17 -13.97
N ALA A 144 0.91 -5.00 -14.52
CA ALA A 144 1.76 -3.84 -14.25
C ALA A 144 1.08 -2.57 -14.75
N TYR A 145 0.58 -2.56 -15.99
CA TYR A 145 -0.18 -1.44 -16.54
C TYR A 145 -1.41 -1.10 -15.69
N SER A 146 -2.25 -2.10 -15.37
CA SER A 146 -3.45 -1.91 -14.55
C SER A 146 -3.13 -1.40 -13.14
N THR A 147 -2.02 -1.84 -12.54
CA THR A 147 -1.55 -1.36 -11.22
C THR A 147 -1.24 0.13 -11.27
N VAL A 148 -0.48 0.57 -12.28
CA VAL A 148 -0.16 2.00 -12.47
C VAL A 148 -1.42 2.80 -12.78
N TYR A 149 -2.31 2.26 -13.62
CA TYR A 149 -3.54 2.93 -14.02
C TYR A 149 -4.47 3.20 -12.83
N ALA A 150 -4.60 2.25 -11.90
CA ALA A 150 -5.40 2.45 -10.68
C ALA A 150 -4.87 3.63 -9.86
N ILE A 151 -3.55 3.71 -9.63
CA ILE A 151 -2.93 4.82 -8.89
C ILE A 151 -3.03 6.14 -9.67
N TYR A 152 -2.86 6.10 -11.00
CA TYR A 152 -3.02 7.28 -11.86
C TYR A 152 -4.42 7.89 -11.74
N GLU A 153 -5.48 7.08 -11.78
CA GLU A 153 -6.86 7.57 -11.69
C GLU A 153 -7.12 8.23 -10.32
N ILE A 154 -6.67 7.63 -9.22
CA ILE A 154 -6.79 8.23 -7.89
C ILE A 154 -6.05 9.58 -7.80
N ASN A 155 -4.81 9.64 -8.28
CA ASN A 155 -4.03 10.88 -8.35
C ASN A 155 -4.72 11.96 -9.18
N ARG A 156 -5.33 11.58 -10.31
CA ARG A 156 -6.03 12.50 -11.21
C ARG A 156 -7.23 13.17 -10.56
N PHE A 157 -7.87 12.50 -9.60
CA PHE A 157 -8.98 13.06 -8.82
C PHE A 157 -8.55 13.76 -7.53
N GLY A 158 -7.25 13.99 -7.34
CA GLY A 158 -6.71 14.80 -6.23
C GLY A 158 -6.40 14.04 -4.95
N TYR A 159 -6.40 12.71 -5.02
CA TYR A 159 -6.09 11.83 -3.90
C TYR A 159 -4.71 11.20 -4.10
N GLN A 160 -3.99 11.05 -3.02
CA GLN A 160 -2.74 10.31 -2.94
C GLN A 160 -3.01 9.03 -2.17
N TYR A 161 -2.57 7.88 -2.70
CA TYR A 161 -2.73 6.57 -2.10
C TYR A 161 -1.39 6.01 -1.63
N CYS A 162 -1.16 5.96 -0.32
CA CYS A 162 0.13 5.61 0.27
C CYS A 162 0.18 4.21 0.88
N ASP A 163 -0.91 3.44 0.83
CA ASP A 163 -0.95 2.05 1.31
C ASP A 163 -0.66 1.05 0.18
N ILE A 164 0.49 1.20 -0.49
CA ILE A 164 0.86 0.35 -1.64
C ILE A 164 1.42 -0.98 -1.16
N ASP A 165 0.65 -2.05 -1.38
CA ASP A 165 1.05 -3.45 -1.18
C ASP A 165 0.23 -4.36 -2.11
N MET A 166 0.75 -5.53 -2.51
CA MET A 166 0.04 -6.46 -3.41
C MET A 166 -1.34 -6.89 -2.87
N SER A 167 -1.50 -6.96 -1.54
CA SER A 167 -2.78 -7.30 -0.91
C SER A 167 -3.85 -6.21 -1.02
N ARG A 168 -3.49 -5.02 -1.50
CA ARG A 168 -4.37 -3.84 -1.62
C ARG A 168 -4.93 -3.63 -3.02
N PHE A 169 -4.47 -4.40 -3.99
CA PHE A 169 -4.97 -4.35 -5.37
C PHE A 169 -5.86 -5.56 -5.60
N PHE A 170 -7.13 -5.33 -5.90
CA PHE A 170 -8.11 -6.37 -6.16
C PHE A 170 -8.49 -6.38 -7.62
N LEU A 171 -8.37 -7.55 -8.26
CA LEU A 171 -8.74 -7.71 -9.65
C LEU A 171 -10.26 -7.82 -9.77
N ASP A 172 -10.84 -6.98 -10.62
CA ASP A 172 -12.27 -7.00 -10.92
C ASP A 172 -12.63 -8.04 -12.00
N ASN A 173 -13.92 -8.15 -12.30
CA ASN A 173 -14.43 -9.07 -13.31
C ASN A 173 -13.91 -8.75 -14.73
N ASN A 174 -13.52 -7.51 -14.99
CA ASN A 174 -13.05 -6.98 -16.28
C ASN A 174 -11.53 -7.01 -16.44
N GLY A 175 -10.77 -7.40 -15.40
CA GLY A 175 -9.31 -7.43 -15.42
C GLY A 175 -8.63 -6.11 -15.01
N TRP A 176 -9.37 -5.18 -14.42
CA TRP A 176 -8.85 -3.94 -13.85
C TRP A 176 -8.63 -4.06 -12.35
N PHE A 177 -7.70 -3.26 -11.82
CA PHE A 177 -7.49 -3.20 -10.38
C PHE A 177 -8.39 -2.17 -9.70
N ILE A 178 -8.94 -2.60 -8.58
CA ILE A 178 -9.67 -1.81 -7.59
C ILE A 178 -8.79 -1.78 -6.34
N LEU A 179 -8.51 -0.58 -5.83
CA LEU A 179 -7.74 -0.37 -4.62
C LEU A 179 -8.61 -0.60 -3.37
N ASP A 180 -7.97 -1.12 -2.33
CA ASP A 180 -8.56 -1.08 -1.00
C ASP A 180 -8.61 0.35 -0.47
N PHE A 181 -9.64 0.68 0.32
CA PHE A 181 -9.62 1.93 1.08
C PHE A 181 -8.86 1.72 2.39
N SER A 182 -8.00 2.67 2.70
CA SER A 182 -7.19 2.68 3.93
C SER A 182 -7.13 4.09 4.53
N ASN A 183 -6.64 4.17 5.76
CA ASN A 183 -6.35 5.44 6.44
C ASN A 183 -5.12 6.18 5.87
N MET A 184 -4.48 5.66 4.81
CA MET A 184 -3.34 6.30 4.15
C MET A 184 -3.71 6.87 2.78
N ILE A 185 -4.95 7.33 2.64
CA ILE A 185 -5.39 8.14 1.52
C ILE A 185 -5.45 9.61 1.93
N TYR A 186 -4.85 10.49 1.12
CA TYR A 186 -4.70 11.90 1.48
C TYR A 186 -5.05 12.80 0.31
N THR A 187 -5.71 13.92 0.60
CA THR A 187 -5.91 15.03 -0.33
C THR A 187 -4.77 16.05 -0.21
N SER A 188 -4.61 16.91 -1.22
CA SER A 188 -3.66 18.04 -1.11
C SER A 188 -4.03 19.02 0.01
N ALA A 189 -5.32 19.19 0.30
CA ALA A 189 -5.79 20.07 1.37
C ALA A 189 -5.34 19.57 2.75
N GLU A 190 -5.42 18.28 2.98
CA GLU A 190 -5.01 17.63 4.23
C GLU A 190 -3.52 17.81 4.53
N LYS A 191 -2.66 17.70 3.51
CA LYS A 191 -1.23 17.97 3.65
C LYS A 191 -0.94 19.40 4.09
N LEU A 192 -1.69 20.37 3.55
CA LEU A 192 -1.56 21.77 3.95
C LEU A 192 -2.00 21.96 5.42
N MET A 193 -3.08 21.31 5.83
CA MET A 193 -3.56 21.35 7.21
C MET A 193 -2.56 20.77 8.22
N VAL A 194 -1.81 19.71 7.86
CA VAL A 194 -0.71 19.18 8.71
C VAL A 194 0.40 20.21 8.86
N ASN A 195 0.81 20.85 7.77
CA ASN A 195 1.88 21.85 7.80
C ASN A 195 1.52 23.07 8.65
N ASP A 196 0.25 23.44 8.68
CA ASP A 196 -0.27 24.56 9.49
C ASP A 196 -0.61 24.18 10.94
N GLY A 197 -0.38 22.92 11.35
CA GLY A 197 -0.68 22.43 12.69
C GLY A 197 -2.18 22.30 13.00
N ARG A 198 -3.03 22.20 11.97
CA ARG A 198 -4.50 22.16 12.07
C ARG A 198 -5.10 20.82 11.64
N SER A 199 -4.29 19.77 11.55
CA SER A 199 -4.70 18.48 11.01
C SER A 199 -5.47 17.65 12.03
N CYS A 200 -6.51 16.96 11.54
CA CYS A 200 -7.23 15.89 12.22
C CYS A 200 -6.72 14.49 11.86
N ILE A 201 -5.65 14.40 11.06
CA ILE A 201 -5.05 13.13 10.65
C ILE A 201 -4.15 12.64 11.77
N GLU A 202 -4.45 11.45 12.31
CA GLU A 202 -3.53 10.74 13.18
C GLU A 202 -2.28 10.34 12.41
N GLU A 203 -1.12 10.39 13.07
CA GLU A 203 0.08 9.78 12.51
C GLU A 203 -0.18 8.28 12.37
N PRO A 204 -0.13 7.69 11.16
CA PRO A 204 -0.16 6.24 11.07
C PRO A 204 1.07 5.73 11.83
N GLU A 205 0.88 5.01 12.93
CA GLU A 205 1.97 4.53 13.78
C GLU A 205 3.04 3.79 12.97
N GLU A 206 2.62 3.11 11.89
CA GLU A 206 3.49 2.41 10.95
C GLU A 206 2.97 2.53 9.51
N PHE A 207 3.85 2.26 8.54
CA PHE A 207 3.56 2.25 7.11
C PHE A 207 3.70 0.80 6.57
N PRO A 208 3.15 0.46 5.40
CA PRO A 208 3.45 -0.81 4.73
C PRO A 208 4.94 -0.90 4.42
N MET A 209 5.67 -1.64 5.27
CA MET A 209 7.13 -1.68 5.22
C MET A 209 7.64 -2.23 3.89
N THR A 210 6.94 -3.20 3.30
CA THR A 210 7.40 -3.95 2.12
C THR A 210 7.79 -3.08 0.93
N TYR A 211 7.11 -1.96 0.70
CA TYR A 211 7.38 -1.09 -0.44
C TYR A 211 7.61 0.37 -0.01
N VAL A 212 7.76 0.65 1.28
CA VAL A 212 7.96 2.02 1.76
C VAL A 212 9.28 2.59 1.25
N GLU A 213 9.30 3.90 1.02
CA GLU A 213 10.53 4.60 0.67
C GLU A 213 11.55 4.59 1.82
N PRO A 214 12.83 4.25 1.56
CA PRO A 214 13.88 4.30 2.58
C PRO A 214 14.02 5.67 3.24
N ALA A 215 13.98 6.77 2.49
CA ALA A 215 14.09 8.12 3.04
C ALA A 215 12.96 8.44 4.05
N LEU A 216 11.71 8.09 3.71
CA LEU A 216 10.56 8.26 4.60
C LEU A 216 10.74 7.44 5.89
N PHE A 217 11.12 6.17 5.77
CA PHE A 217 11.36 5.29 6.91
C PHE A 217 12.47 5.83 7.83
N GLN A 218 13.63 6.17 7.26
CA GLN A 218 14.78 6.68 8.01
C GLN A 218 14.46 8.00 8.72
N THR A 219 13.72 8.90 8.05
CA THR A 219 13.26 10.16 8.66
C THR A 219 12.38 9.90 9.86
N LYS A 220 11.38 9.02 9.74
CA LYS A 220 10.49 8.67 10.85
C LYS A 220 11.23 8.02 12.01
N THR A 221 12.16 7.10 11.72
CA THR A 221 13.01 6.46 12.72
C THR A 221 13.86 7.48 13.46
N GLN A 222 14.47 8.42 12.75
CA GLN A 222 15.26 9.50 13.36
C GLN A 222 14.41 10.44 14.22
N MET A 223 13.20 10.81 13.76
CA MET A 223 12.26 11.63 14.53
C MET A 223 11.88 10.93 15.85
N LYS A 224 11.57 9.62 15.80
CA LYS A 224 11.26 8.81 16.98
C LYS A 224 12.43 8.76 17.96
N GLN A 225 13.66 8.55 17.48
CA GLN A 225 14.87 8.55 18.32
C GLN A 225 15.14 9.91 18.98
N ASN A 226 14.76 11.00 18.32
CA ASN A 226 14.90 12.36 18.82
C ASN A 226 13.70 12.84 19.66
N ASN A 227 12.74 11.97 19.98
CA ASN A 227 11.49 12.31 20.67
C ASN A 227 10.71 13.48 20.00
N GLN A 228 10.69 13.51 18.67
CA GLN A 228 9.93 14.51 17.91
C GLN A 228 8.53 13.99 17.59
N SER A 229 7.50 14.62 18.16
CA SER A 229 6.09 14.27 17.98
C SER A 229 5.42 15.01 16.81
N LYS A 230 6.03 15.03 15.62
CA LYS A 230 5.45 15.69 14.44
C LYS A 230 4.92 14.67 13.45
N ILE A 231 3.69 14.85 13.00
CA ILE A 231 3.08 14.05 11.93
C ILE A 231 3.91 14.17 10.65
N LEU A 232 4.43 13.03 10.18
CA LEU A 232 5.13 12.92 8.91
C LEU A 232 4.24 12.20 7.90
N LEU A 233 3.60 12.94 7.00
CA LEU A 233 2.83 12.35 5.92
C LEU A 233 3.73 12.06 4.70
N PRO A 234 3.56 10.89 4.05
CA PRO A 234 4.23 10.59 2.78
C PRO A 234 3.85 11.59 1.69
N ASP A 235 4.84 12.09 0.95
CA ASP A 235 4.62 12.94 -0.22
C ASP A 235 4.43 12.12 -1.51
N TYR A 236 4.09 12.78 -2.63
CA TYR A 236 3.89 12.09 -3.90
C TYR A 236 5.14 11.35 -4.37
N ALA A 237 6.33 11.83 -3.99
CA ALA A 237 7.57 11.14 -4.28
C ALA A 237 7.64 9.79 -3.54
N ALA A 238 7.27 9.74 -2.25
CA ALA A 238 7.23 8.49 -1.49
C ALA A 238 6.22 7.50 -2.08
N GLN A 239 5.04 7.98 -2.50
CA GLN A 239 4.07 7.13 -3.23
C GLN A 239 4.67 6.58 -4.53
N ASN A 240 5.28 7.45 -5.35
CA ASN A 240 5.85 7.06 -6.64
C ASN A 240 7.00 6.06 -6.48
N TYR A 241 7.81 6.21 -5.43
CA TYR A 241 8.80 5.22 -5.04
C TYR A 241 8.14 3.87 -4.73
N SER A 242 7.12 3.85 -3.86
CA SER A 242 6.44 2.62 -3.47
C SER A 242 5.77 1.92 -4.66
N LEU A 243 5.15 2.68 -5.56
CA LEU A 243 4.64 2.15 -6.83
C LEU A 243 5.77 1.52 -7.67
N SER A 244 6.92 2.18 -7.75
CA SER A 244 8.07 1.67 -8.50
C SER A 244 8.65 0.39 -7.89
N ALA A 245 8.70 0.29 -6.56
CA ALA A 245 9.12 -0.92 -5.85
C ALA A 245 8.15 -2.09 -6.10
N LEU A 246 6.84 -1.84 -6.07
CA LEU A 246 5.83 -2.83 -6.43
C LEU A 246 5.95 -3.28 -7.89
N LEU A 247 6.15 -2.34 -8.83
CA LEU A 247 6.34 -2.65 -10.25
C LEU A 247 7.59 -3.50 -10.47
N PHE A 248 8.69 -3.18 -9.81
CA PHE A 248 9.89 -4.01 -9.89
C PHE A 248 9.61 -5.43 -9.39
N ARG A 249 8.95 -5.57 -8.23
CA ARG A 249 8.56 -6.87 -7.68
C ARG A 249 7.65 -7.66 -8.62
N LEU A 250 6.76 -6.99 -9.34
CA LEU A 250 5.85 -7.61 -10.30
C LEU A 250 6.58 -8.05 -11.59
N LEU A 251 7.51 -7.23 -12.09
CA LEU A 251 8.19 -7.47 -13.36
C LEU A 251 9.38 -8.44 -13.27
N PHE A 252 9.97 -8.61 -12.07
CA PHE A 252 11.14 -9.46 -11.86
C PHE A 252 10.93 -10.59 -10.83
N ASP A 253 9.73 -10.75 -10.29
CA ASP A 253 9.42 -11.69 -9.21
C ASP A 253 10.31 -11.59 -7.94
N ILE A 254 11.03 -10.47 -7.75
CA ILE A 254 11.96 -10.28 -6.63
C ILE A 254 11.90 -8.85 -6.11
N HIS A 255 12.05 -8.67 -4.80
CA HIS A 255 12.08 -7.33 -4.20
C HIS A 255 13.40 -6.60 -4.55
N PRO A 256 13.41 -5.28 -4.81
CA PRO A 256 14.60 -4.52 -5.24
C PRO A 256 15.84 -4.69 -4.35
N TYR A 257 15.63 -4.99 -3.07
CA TYR A 257 16.71 -5.13 -2.09
C TYR A 257 16.87 -6.55 -1.55
N ASN A 258 16.17 -7.54 -2.10
CA ASN A 258 16.28 -8.93 -1.62
C ASN A 258 17.42 -9.68 -2.33
N GLY A 259 18.66 -9.35 -1.97
CA GLY A 259 19.86 -10.03 -2.45
C GLY A 259 20.66 -10.68 -1.34
N ARG A 260 21.92 -10.98 -1.64
CA ARG A 260 22.83 -11.75 -0.76
C ARG A 260 22.96 -11.18 0.66
N LEU A 261 22.94 -9.86 0.81
CA LEU A 261 23.12 -9.20 2.11
C LEU A 261 22.00 -9.57 3.10
N TYR A 262 20.82 -9.92 2.58
CA TYR A 262 19.61 -10.18 3.36
C TYR A 262 19.05 -11.59 3.19
N GLU A 263 19.77 -12.48 2.49
CA GLU A 263 19.33 -13.84 2.19
C GLU A 263 19.19 -14.69 3.46
N THR A 264 20.02 -14.44 4.48
CA THR A 264 20.04 -15.18 5.73
C THR A 264 18.95 -14.76 6.73
N TYR A 265 18.20 -13.69 6.43
CA TYR A 265 17.08 -13.29 7.26
C TYR A 265 15.96 -14.33 7.15
N ASP A 266 15.53 -14.80 8.31
CA ASP A 266 14.41 -15.72 8.42
C ASP A 266 13.09 -14.96 8.10
N GLU A 267 12.19 -15.60 7.35
CA GLU A 267 10.89 -15.04 6.97
C GLU A 267 9.70 -15.87 7.47
N SER A 268 9.96 -16.85 8.35
CA SER A 268 8.95 -17.79 8.88
C SER A 268 7.84 -17.14 9.70
N SER A 269 8.00 -15.88 10.13
CA SER A 269 6.97 -15.13 10.86
C SER A 269 6.86 -13.70 10.37
N LYS A 270 5.73 -13.04 10.70
CA LYS A 270 5.53 -11.61 10.41
C LYS A 270 6.65 -10.75 11.01
N MET A 271 7.11 -11.08 12.22
CA MET A 271 8.21 -10.38 12.89
C MET A 271 9.52 -10.46 12.14
N LYS A 272 9.89 -11.66 11.70
CA LYS A 272 11.18 -11.84 11.07
C LYS A 272 11.18 -11.22 9.66
N ARG A 273 10.05 -11.27 8.95
CA ARG A 273 9.82 -10.48 7.73
C ARG A 273 9.94 -8.98 7.99
N TYR A 274 9.35 -8.45 9.07
CA TYR A 274 9.49 -7.05 9.45
C TYR A 274 10.95 -6.67 9.72
N ASN A 275 11.71 -7.48 10.45
CA ASN A 275 13.13 -7.23 10.71
C ASN A 275 13.95 -7.20 9.43
N LYS A 276 13.66 -8.10 8.48
CA LYS A 276 14.27 -8.06 7.14
C LYS A 276 13.92 -6.76 6.43
N CYS A 277 12.68 -6.30 6.60
CA CYS A 277 12.22 -5.05 6.03
C CYS A 277 12.96 -3.83 6.54
N GLU A 278 13.03 -3.70 7.85
CA GLU A 278 13.82 -2.67 8.50
C GLU A 278 15.30 -2.71 8.08
N ALA A 279 15.88 -3.90 7.90
CA ALA A 279 17.27 -4.04 7.47
C ALA A 279 17.54 -3.49 6.06
N TYR A 280 16.65 -3.73 5.09
CA TYR A 280 16.82 -3.13 3.77
C TYR A 280 16.53 -1.62 3.77
N LEU A 281 15.58 -1.13 4.58
CA LEU A 281 15.27 0.31 4.61
C LEU A 281 16.40 1.13 5.25
N ASN A 282 17.13 0.56 6.21
CA ASN A 282 18.29 1.20 6.79
C ASN A 282 19.52 1.18 5.87
N ASN A 283 19.62 0.21 4.96
CA ASN A 283 20.75 0.09 4.03
C ASN A 283 20.30 -0.38 2.62
N PRO A 284 19.60 0.49 1.85
CA PRO A 284 18.90 0.08 0.63
C PRO A 284 19.85 -0.10 -0.57
N ILE A 285 20.71 -1.11 -0.53
CA ILE A 285 21.62 -1.45 -1.63
C ILE A 285 20.85 -2.25 -2.67
N PHE A 286 20.66 -1.69 -3.86
CA PHE A 286 19.91 -2.33 -4.95
C PHE A 286 20.61 -3.62 -5.44
N ILE A 287 19.84 -4.68 -5.71
CA ILE A 287 20.40 -5.98 -6.14
C ILE A 287 21.15 -5.93 -7.48
N PHE A 288 20.87 -4.92 -8.31
CA PHE A 288 21.55 -4.67 -9.58
C PHE A 288 22.38 -3.37 -9.57
N ASP A 289 22.76 -2.88 -8.38
CA ASP A 289 23.66 -1.74 -8.26
C ASP A 289 24.98 -1.99 -9.02
N ARG A 290 25.46 -0.93 -9.67
CA ARG A 290 26.63 -0.97 -10.56
C ARG A 290 27.93 -0.81 -9.78
N GLU A 291 27.91 -0.05 -8.70
CA GLU A 291 29.08 0.35 -7.93
C GLU A 291 29.21 -0.49 -6.64
N ASN A 292 28.09 -0.74 -5.94
CA ASN A 292 28.07 -1.52 -4.72
C ASN A 292 27.47 -2.92 -4.95
N ARG A 293 28.32 -3.96 -4.96
CA ARG A 293 27.92 -5.35 -5.19
C ARG A 293 27.61 -6.13 -3.91
N ASP A 294 27.61 -5.51 -2.73
CA ASP A 294 27.44 -6.21 -1.44
C ASP A 294 26.10 -6.96 -1.34
N ASN A 295 25.06 -6.45 -1.98
CA ASN A 295 23.72 -7.06 -2.04
C ASN A 295 23.38 -7.67 -3.41
N CYS A 296 24.37 -8.00 -4.24
CA CYS A 296 24.10 -8.55 -5.57
C CYS A 296 23.44 -9.95 -5.53
N ILE A 297 22.92 -10.37 -6.69
CA ILE A 297 22.31 -11.70 -6.92
C ILE A 297 22.98 -12.45 -8.09
N GLU A 298 24.30 -12.29 -8.27
CA GLU A 298 25.03 -12.87 -9.41
C GLU A 298 24.92 -14.41 -9.51
N ASP A 299 24.72 -15.07 -8.38
CA ASP A 299 24.54 -16.53 -8.30
C ASP A 299 23.15 -16.98 -8.82
N ASP A 300 22.17 -16.07 -8.87
CA ASP A 300 20.86 -16.30 -9.48
C ASP A 300 20.92 -16.00 -10.99
N ARG A 301 21.20 -17.07 -11.77
CA ARG A 301 21.30 -16.98 -13.23
C ARG A 301 19.99 -16.54 -13.87
N TYR A 302 18.86 -17.02 -13.39
CA TYR A 302 17.55 -16.73 -13.98
C TYR A 302 17.23 -15.24 -13.86
N GLN A 303 17.35 -14.67 -12.64
CA GLN A 303 17.10 -13.25 -12.41
C GLN A 303 18.11 -12.36 -13.15
N THR A 304 19.38 -12.77 -13.18
CA THR A 304 20.43 -12.04 -13.89
C THR A 304 20.18 -12.01 -15.41
N GLU A 305 19.74 -13.12 -16.01
CA GLU A 305 19.38 -13.18 -17.43
C GLU A 305 18.12 -12.38 -17.74
N LEU A 306 17.10 -12.48 -16.89
CA LEU A 306 15.87 -11.69 -16.98
C LEU A 306 16.19 -10.19 -16.97
N TRP A 307 17.03 -9.73 -16.04
CA TRP A 307 17.50 -8.35 -16.01
C TRP A 307 18.27 -7.95 -17.28
N LYS A 308 19.23 -8.78 -17.73
CA LYS A 308 20.03 -8.51 -18.94
C LYS A 308 19.19 -8.38 -20.21
N ASN A 309 18.05 -9.08 -20.29
CA ASN A 309 17.16 -9.05 -21.44
C ASN A 309 16.04 -8.00 -21.32
N CYS A 310 15.94 -7.31 -20.19
CA CYS A 310 14.94 -6.26 -19.96
C CYS A 310 15.17 -5.06 -20.90
N PRO A 311 14.11 -4.40 -21.42
CA PRO A 311 14.26 -3.17 -22.19
C PRO A 311 15.13 -2.14 -21.48
N GLU A 312 16.08 -1.54 -22.21
CA GLU A 312 17.10 -0.67 -21.62
C GLU A 312 16.50 0.54 -20.89
N VAL A 313 15.46 1.15 -21.46
CA VAL A 313 14.75 2.28 -20.84
C VAL A 313 14.17 1.91 -19.46
N LEU A 314 13.63 0.70 -19.33
CA LEU A 314 13.05 0.20 -18.09
C LEU A 314 14.14 -0.09 -17.06
N ARG A 315 15.24 -0.74 -17.48
CA ARG A 315 16.40 -0.94 -16.60
C ARG A 315 16.98 0.36 -16.07
N ASN A 316 17.22 1.33 -16.96
CA ASN A 316 17.80 2.62 -16.58
C ASN A 316 16.88 3.38 -15.63
N THR A 317 15.56 3.27 -15.82
CA THR A 317 14.57 3.83 -14.90
C THR A 317 14.70 3.22 -13.50
N PHE A 318 14.72 1.88 -13.38
CA PHE A 318 14.87 1.24 -12.07
C PHE A 318 16.24 1.47 -11.41
N LEU A 319 17.32 1.47 -12.19
CA LEU A 319 18.65 1.80 -11.68
C LEU A 319 18.69 3.20 -11.08
N ASN A 320 18.03 4.18 -11.73
CA ASN A 320 17.97 5.52 -11.19
C ASN A 320 17.09 5.59 -9.93
N ILE A 321 15.95 4.90 -9.89
CA ILE A 321 15.02 4.95 -8.74
C ILE A 321 15.65 4.34 -7.48
N PHE A 322 16.27 3.16 -7.63
CA PHE A 322 16.78 2.37 -6.50
C PHE A 322 18.23 2.65 -6.14
N ASP A 323 18.91 3.52 -6.88
CA ASP A 323 20.19 4.09 -6.48
C ASP A 323 20.11 4.62 -5.03
N ILE A 324 21.16 4.39 -4.25
CA ILE A 324 21.15 4.70 -2.81
C ILE A 324 20.94 6.19 -2.55
N ASP A 325 21.52 7.08 -3.35
CA ASP A 325 21.40 8.51 -3.13
C ASP A 325 20.01 9.02 -3.49
N ASN A 326 19.37 8.40 -4.51
CA ASN A 326 17.99 8.71 -4.86
C ASN A 326 17.01 8.12 -3.85
N SER A 327 17.08 6.84 -3.53
CA SER A 327 16.15 6.17 -2.60
C SER A 327 16.21 6.68 -1.16
N THR A 328 17.35 7.23 -0.73
CA THR A 328 17.51 7.90 0.57
C THR A 328 17.38 9.42 0.50
N ARG A 329 17.08 9.98 -0.69
CA ARG A 329 16.95 11.42 -0.96
C ARG A 329 18.13 12.25 -0.47
N ARG A 330 19.35 11.70 -0.48
CA ARG A 330 20.57 12.43 -0.11
C ARG A 330 20.85 13.58 -1.06
N ASN A 331 20.47 13.41 -2.33
CA ASN A 331 20.57 14.43 -3.36
C ASN A 331 19.24 15.18 -3.51
N SER A 332 19.30 16.52 -3.61
CA SER A 332 18.11 17.36 -3.83
C SER A 332 17.44 17.19 -5.20
N LYS A 333 18.01 16.36 -6.08
CA LYS A 333 17.54 16.07 -7.44
C LYS A 333 17.09 14.61 -7.61
N TYR A 334 16.55 14.00 -6.55
CA TYR A 334 15.96 12.65 -6.65
C TYR A 334 14.81 12.65 -7.69
N TYR A 335 14.59 11.50 -8.33
CA TYR A 335 13.54 11.35 -9.34
C TYR A 335 12.87 9.98 -9.21
N TYR A 336 11.54 10.01 -9.06
CA TYR A 336 10.67 8.84 -9.14
C TYR A 336 9.57 9.12 -10.17
N PRO A 337 9.41 8.28 -11.20
CA PRO A 337 8.39 8.50 -12.21
C PRO A 337 7.00 8.56 -11.60
N THR A 338 6.23 9.55 -12.03
CA THR A 338 4.80 9.66 -11.77
C THR A 338 4.04 8.50 -12.43
N PRO A 339 2.82 8.19 -11.96
CA PRO A 339 1.98 7.20 -12.64
C PRO A 339 1.77 7.50 -14.13
N ALA A 340 1.67 8.78 -14.51
CA ALA A 340 1.54 9.18 -15.91
C ALA A 340 2.79 8.85 -16.74
N GLU A 341 3.99 9.11 -16.19
CA GLU A 341 5.26 8.76 -16.84
C GLU A 341 5.42 7.24 -16.98
N TRP A 342 5.02 6.47 -15.95
CA TRP A 342 4.98 5.02 -16.03
C TRP A 342 4.01 4.51 -17.11
N LEU A 343 2.78 5.04 -17.19
CA LEU A 343 1.82 4.64 -18.23
C LEU A 343 2.34 4.95 -19.64
N ASN A 344 3.00 6.09 -19.83
CA ASN A 344 3.62 6.43 -21.11
C ASN A 344 4.73 5.44 -21.46
N LEU A 345 5.67 5.18 -20.53
CA LEU A 345 6.76 4.23 -20.72
C LEU A 345 6.25 2.83 -21.05
N LEU A 346 5.28 2.31 -20.30
CA LEU A 346 4.70 0.98 -20.53
C LEU A 346 3.97 0.93 -21.89
N SER A 347 3.29 2.00 -22.28
CA SER A 347 2.63 2.09 -23.59
C SER A 347 3.63 2.11 -24.74
N GLU A 348 4.75 2.83 -24.61
CA GLU A 348 5.84 2.86 -25.60
C GLU A 348 6.49 1.49 -25.78
N LEU A 349 6.54 0.68 -24.72
CA LEU A 349 6.98 -0.71 -24.77
C LEU A 349 5.93 -1.68 -25.36
N GLY A 350 4.72 -1.20 -25.66
CA GLY A 350 3.59 -1.99 -26.16
C GLY A 350 2.92 -2.86 -25.09
N TRP A 351 2.95 -2.44 -23.82
CA TRP A 351 2.46 -3.20 -22.67
C TRP A 351 1.14 -2.62 -22.15
N ARG A 352 0.13 -2.55 -23.02
CA ARG A 352 -1.20 -2.03 -22.72
C ARG A 352 -2.27 -3.10 -22.87
#